data_AF-A0A2N5D211-F1
#
_entry.id   AF-A0A2N5D211-F1
#
_cell.length_a   1.000
_cell.length_b   1.000
_cell.length_c   1.000
_cell.angle_alpha   90.00
_cell.angle_beta   90.00
_cell.angle_gamma   90.00
#
_symmetry.space_group_name_H-M   'P 1'
#
loop_
_entity.id
_entity.type
_entity.pdbx_description
1 polymer ?
#
loop_
_entity_poly.entity_id
_entity_poly.type
_entity_poly.pdbx_seq_one_letter_code
_entity_poly.pdbx_strand_id
1 'polypeptide(L)'
;MRRLGIALAAGLAALYAGAAAADVVIAPAEGFTNVEPLGRLTLSRAYGPKPGKTCVADGAGAAGCRLVAAAAEWSPADLPVTVELERRGDGLALLLSTRLQDPRARAACWSRRELSTAEASRPERTWAAIEAGLDAWSRDCAVVRTLDAETVGLAFREARADFVRAHAVLRGVRGLPDTPAEMSVGSFFPPKVSQALLDAVAVACGGPPGQARLEADGAIAWDFDRNAVYGADGARPFGVCVDDQIRYYPGYRRGN
;
A
#
# COMPACT_ATOMS: atom_id res chain seq x y z
N MET A 1 -19.96 48.11 42.05
CA MET A 1 -20.56 47.88 40.73
C MET A 1 -19.50 47.29 39.81
N ARG A 2 -19.78 46.14 39.17
CA ARG A 2 -19.13 45.51 38.00
C ARG A 2 -17.61 45.24 38.15
N ARG A 3 -17.09 44.01 38.36
CA ARG A 3 -17.42 42.69 37.77
C ARG A 3 -17.88 42.79 36.31
N LEU A 4 -16.99 43.25 35.44
CA LEU A 4 -17.05 43.06 33.98
C LEU A 4 -15.69 43.53 33.43
N GLY A 5 -14.85 42.60 32.98
CA GLY A 5 -13.54 42.95 32.42
C GLY A 5 -12.53 41.82 32.28
N ILE A 6 -12.85 40.59 32.72
CA ILE A 6 -11.94 39.42 32.61
C ILE A 6 -12.39 38.44 31.50
N ALA A 7 -13.37 38.79 30.67
CA ALA A 7 -13.93 37.87 29.67
C ALA A 7 -13.86 38.41 28.24
N LEU A 8 -12.73 38.97 27.79
CA LEU A 8 -12.55 39.31 26.37
C LEU A 8 -11.09 39.41 25.86
N ALA A 9 -10.10 38.95 26.62
CA ALA A 9 -8.71 38.84 26.15
C ALA A 9 -8.22 37.40 25.98
N ALA A 10 -8.98 36.41 26.46
CA ALA A 10 -8.66 34.97 26.29
C ALA A 10 -9.34 34.34 25.04
N GLY A 11 -10.16 35.10 24.31
CA GLY A 11 -10.98 34.59 23.20
C GLY A 11 -10.43 34.82 21.78
N LEU A 12 -9.30 35.51 21.62
CA LEU A 12 -8.76 35.88 20.29
C LEU A 12 -7.33 35.42 20.03
N ALA A 13 -6.62 34.87 21.02
CA ALA A 13 -5.35 34.17 20.80
C ALA A 13 -5.53 32.67 20.48
N ALA A 14 -6.76 32.15 20.61
CA ALA A 14 -7.12 30.78 20.24
C ALA A 14 -7.48 30.61 18.75
N LEU A 15 -7.42 31.69 17.95
CA LEU A 15 -7.81 31.70 16.52
C LEU A 15 -6.66 31.94 15.55
N TYR A 16 -5.41 31.97 16.01
CA TYR A 16 -4.22 32.13 15.13
C TYR A 16 -3.05 31.20 15.49
N ALA A 17 -3.34 30.05 16.10
CA ALA A 17 -2.45 28.89 16.04
C ALA A 17 -2.91 27.92 14.94
N GLY A 18 -3.40 28.47 13.82
CA GLY A 18 -3.26 27.85 12.51
C GLY A 18 -1.80 27.98 12.08
N ALA A 19 -0.88 27.47 12.91
CA ALA A 19 0.42 27.08 12.41
C ALA A 19 0.08 25.98 11.42
N ALA A 20 0.15 26.33 10.13
CA ALA A 20 0.48 25.38 9.10
C ALA A 20 1.47 24.43 9.75
N ALA A 21 1.07 23.17 9.91
CA ALA A 21 2.02 22.11 10.10
C ALA A 21 2.88 22.22 8.85
N ALA A 22 3.96 23.01 8.96
CA ALA A 22 5.00 23.05 7.98
C ALA A 22 5.28 21.59 7.70
N ASP A 23 5.12 21.20 6.45
CA ASP A 23 5.45 19.88 5.96
C ASP A 23 6.82 19.54 6.54
N VAL A 24 6.81 18.80 7.65
CA VAL A 24 8.00 18.18 8.17
C VAL A 24 8.21 17.11 7.13
N VAL A 25 9.02 17.44 6.14
CA VAL A 25 9.76 16.46 5.39
C VAL A 25 10.60 15.77 6.46
N ILE A 26 10.02 14.73 7.07
CA ILE A 26 10.73 13.81 7.93
C ILE A 26 11.78 13.23 6.99
N ALA A 27 13.00 13.74 7.09
CA ALA A 27 14.14 13.11 6.46
C ALA A 27 14.05 11.62 6.85
N PRO A 28 14.18 10.69 5.88
CA PRO A 28 13.91 9.27 6.15
C PRO A 28 14.63 8.89 7.43
N ALA A 29 13.87 8.35 8.40
CA ALA A 29 14.42 8.02 9.71
C ALA A 29 15.71 7.22 9.51
N GLU A 30 16.82 7.65 10.14
CA GLU A 30 18.10 6.94 10.10
C GLU A 30 17.84 5.45 10.38
N GLY A 31 17.97 4.61 9.35
CA GLY A 31 17.42 3.27 9.36
C GLY A 31 17.59 2.59 8.01
N PHE A 32 17.26 1.31 7.95
CA PHE A 32 17.35 0.53 6.72
C PHE A 32 16.39 -0.65 6.75
N THR A 33 16.09 -1.20 5.58
CA THR A 33 15.25 -2.38 5.44
C THR A 33 16.05 -3.50 4.80
N ASN A 34 16.13 -4.63 5.49
CA ASN A 34 16.63 -5.87 4.89
C ASN A 34 15.47 -6.57 4.20
N VAL A 35 15.70 -6.95 2.94
CA VAL A 35 14.72 -7.64 2.11
C VAL A 35 15.30 -8.98 1.70
N GLU A 36 14.56 -10.06 1.99
CA GLU A 36 14.95 -11.43 1.64
C GLU A 36 13.80 -12.16 0.95
N PRO A 37 14.07 -12.94 -0.12
CA PRO A 37 13.03 -13.73 -0.77
C PRO A 37 12.58 -14.88 0.13
N LEU A 38 11.28 -15.16 0.14
CA LEU A 38 10.66 -16.30 0.81
C LEU A 38 9.67 -17.00 -0.14
N GLY A 39 10.21 -17.80 -1.06
CA GLY A 39 9.41 -18.36 -2.15
C GLY A 39 8.88 -17.26 -3.06
N ARG A 40 7.56 -17.16 -3.19
CA ARG A 40 6.86 -16.09 -3.93
C ARG A 40 6.63 -14.82 -3.12
N LEU A 41 6.98 -14.83 -1.82
CA LEU A 41 6.88 -13.67 -0.95
C LEU A 41 8.22 -12.97 -0.83
N THR A 42 8.15 -11.70 -0.46
CA THR A 42 9.27 -10.88 -0.03
C THR A 42 9.14 -10.67 1.48
N LEU A 43 10.12 -11.12 2.26
CA LEU A 43 10.18 -10.81 3.68
C LEU A 43 11.00 -9.53 3.88
N SER A 44 10.43 -8.55 4.55
CA SER A 44 11.10 -7.30 4.93
C SER A 44 11.31 -7.25 6.44
N ARG A 45 12.46 -6.72 6.85
CA ARG A 45 12.78 -6.38 8.24
C ARG A 45 13.29 -4.95 8.28
N ALA A 46 12.50 -4.06 8.85
CA ALA A 46 12.83 -2.65 8.97
C ALA A 46 13.53 -2.39 10.32
N TYR A 47 14.66 -1.72 10.26
CA TYR A 47 15.47 -1.32 11.41
C TYR A 47 15.49 0.19 11.52
N GLY A 48 15.27 0.67 12.74
CA GLY A 48 15.38 2.08 13.09
C GLY A 48 16.37 2.30 14.23
N PRO A 49 16.62 3.57 14.60
CA PRO A 49 17.56 3.90 15.65
C PRO A 49 16.95 3.59 17.03
N LYS A 50 17.82 3.20 17.97
CA LYS A 50 17.52 3.24 19.40
C LYS A 50 17.55 4.70 19.88
N PRO A 51 16.81 5.05 20.94
CA PRO A 51 16.87 6.40 21.50
C PRO A 51 18.31 6.85 21.78
N GLY A 52 18.69 8.00 21.23
CA GLY A 52 20.05 8.57 21.38
C GLY A 52 21.15 7.84 20.60
N LYS A 53 20.81 7.06 19.57
CA LYS A 53 21.76 6.36 18.71
C LYS A 53 21.41 6.59 17.23
N THR A 54 22.42 6.47 16.36
CA THR A 54 22.27 6.46 14.89
C THR A 54 22.18 5.02 14.40
N CYS A 55 21.37 4.77 13.37
CA CYS A 55 21.29 3.47 12.71
C CYS A 55 21.81 3.54 11.26
N VAL A 56 22.83 2.74 10.95
CA VAL A 56 23.46 2.66 9.63
C VAL A 56 23.53 1.19 9.20
N ALA A 57 23.34 0.93 7.90
CA ALA A 57 23.16 -0.40 7.30
C ALA A 57 24.26 -1.43 7.65
N ASP A 58 25.49 -0.99 7.92
CA ASP A 58 26.63 -1.87 8.26
C ASP A 58 26.52 -2.55 9.64
N GLY A 59 25.40 -2.36 10.34
CA GLY A 59 25.19 -2.80 11.72
C GLY A 59 23.87 -3.53 11.98
N ALA A 60 23.40 -4.40 11.09
CA ALA A 60 22.27 -5.29 11.39
C ALA A 60 22.59 -6.15 12.64
N GLY A 61 22.14 -5.69 13.82
CA GLY A 61 22.47 -6.28 15.13
C GLY A 61 23.59 -5.57 15.91
N ALA A 62 24.20 -4.51 15.39
CA ALA A 62 25.23 -3.71 16.05
C ALA A 62 24.64 -2.61 16.94
N ALA A 63 25.48 -2.06 17.83
CA ALA A 63 25.11 -1.06 18.84
C ALA A 63 24.51 0.22 18.22
N GLY A 64 23.18 0.29 18.13
CA GLY A 64 22.49 1.51 17.72
C GLY A 64 21.15 1.29 17.01
N CYS A 65 20.98 0.14 16.36
CA CYS A 65 19.74 -0.20 15.65
C CYS A 65 18.83 -1.11 16.48
N ARG A 66 17.51 -1.01 16.26
CA ARG A 66 16.50 -1.95 16.74
C ARG A 66 15.56 -2.31 15.60
N LEU A 67 15.05 -3.54 15.61
CA LEU A 67 13.98 -3.94 14.70
C LEU A 67 12.70 -3.18 15.06
N VAL A 68 12.06 -2.57 14.07
CA VAL A 68 10.85 -1.75 14.26
C VAL A 68 9.63 -2.31 13.53
N ALA A 69 9.84 -3.09 12.46
CA ALA A 69 8.79 -3.82 11.77
C ALA A 69 9.37 -5.07 11.08
N ALA A 70 8.52 -6.08 10.89
CA ALA A 70 8.80 -7.20 10.01
C ALA A 70 7.52 -7.52 9.24
N ALA A 71 7.62 -7.73 7.93
CA ALA A 71 6.47 -8.03 7.11
C ALA A 71 6.79 -9.09 6.07
N ALA A 72 5.77 -9.82 5.64
CA ALA A 72 5.83 -10.69 4.48
C ALA A 72 4.85 -10.16 3.43
N GLU A 73 5.39 -9.76 2.29
CA GLU A 73 4.62 -9.20 1.19
C GLU A 73 4.51 -10.22 0.07
N TRP A 74 3.29 -10.48 -0.39
CA TRP A 74 3.04 -11.13 -1.66
C TRP A 74 2.47 -10.11 -2.63
N SER A 75 3.14 -9.97 -3.76
CA SER A 75 2.66 -9.14 -4.84
C SER A 75 2.97 -9.83 -6.16
N PRO A 76 1.97 -10.53 -6.75
CA PRO A 76 2.19 -11.32 -7.95
C PRO A 76 2.63 -10.43 -9.10
N ALA A 77 3.35 -11.04 -10.03
CA ALA A 77 3.86 -10.32 -11.17
C ALA A 77 2.69 -9.75 -11.98
N ASP A 78 1.65 -10.53 -12.30
CA ASP A 78 0.65 -10.13 -13.29
C ASP A 78 -0.58 -9.40 -12.72
N LEU A 79 -0.61 -9.07 -11.42
CA LEU A 79 -1.75 -8.36 -10.80
C LEU A 79 -1.28 -7.14 -10.01
N PRO A 80 -1.99 -6.00 -10.09
CA PRO A 80 -1.61 -4.78 -9.40
C PRO A 80 -2.12 -4.79 -7.95
N VAL A 81 -1.95 -5.91 -7.25
CA VAL A 81 -2.37 -6.12 -5.86
C VAL A 81 -1.17 -6.47 -5.00
N THR A 82 -1.25 -6.09 -3.74
CA THR A 82 -0.26 -6.38 -2.70
C THR A 82 -1.00 -6.90 -1.48
N VAL A 83 -0.57 -8.05 -0.98
CA VAL A 83 -1.03 -8.65 0.27
C VAL A 83 0.16 -8.70 1.21
N GLU A 84 0.12 -7.91 2.28
CA GLU A 84 1.17 -7.85 3.28
C GLU A 84 0.65 -8.35 4.62
N LEU A 85 1.39 -9.29 5.21
CA LEU A 85 1.20 -9.72 6.59
C LEU A 85 2.32 -9.12 7.43
N GLU A 86 1.97 -8.18 8.31
CA GLU A 86 2.89 -7.40 9.10
C GLU A 86 2.87 -7.86 10.57
N ARG A 87 4.05 -7.98 11.18
CA ARG A 87 4.21 -8.16 12.62
C ARG A 87 4.17 -6.79 13.31
N ARG A 88 3.21 -6.60 14.21
CA ARG A 88 3.02 -5.37 15.01
C ARG A 88 2.92 -5.72 16.49
N GLY A 89 3.87 -5.24 17.30
CA GLY A 89 3.95 -5.60 18.72
C GLY A 89 3.81 -7.13 18.91
N ASP A 90 2.75 -7.54 19.61
CA ASP A 90 2.37 -8.94 19.83
C ASP A 90 1.29 -9.51 18.89
N GLY A 91 0.76 -8.70 17.96
CA GLY A 91 -0.21 -9.10 16.94
C GLY A 91 0.35 -9.30 15.53
N LEU A 92 -0.57 -9.59 14.61
CA LEU A 92 -0.35 -9.55 13.16
C LEU A 92 -1.38 -8.61 12.56
N ALA A 93 -0.97 -7.83 11.56
CA ALA A 93 -1.87 -7.00 10.76
C ALA A 93 -1.85 -7.48 9.31
N LEU A 94 -3.02 -7.53 8.70
CA LEU A 94 -3.19 -7.73 7.27
C LEU A 94 -3.35 -6.37 6.60
N LEU A 95 -2.50 -6.10 5.61
CA LEU A 95 -2.63 -4.97 4.70
C LEU A 95 -2.91 -5.52 3.30
N LEU A 96 -3.95 -4.98 2.68
CA LEU A 96 -4.33 -5.22 1.30
C LEU A 96 -4.27 -3.88 0.58
N SER A 97 -3.59 -3.81 -0.56
CA SER A 97 -3.51 -2.57 -1.33
C SER A 97 -3.40 -2.83 -2.82
N THR A 98 -3.86 -1.88 -3.62
CA THR A 98 -3.54 -1.84 -5.04
C THR A 98 -2.23 -1.11 -5.26
N ARG A 99 -1.46 -1.56 -6.24
CA ARG A 99 -0.29 -0.84 -6.75
C ARG A 99 -0.66 0.33 -7.65
N LEU A 100 -1.90 0.34 -8.16
CA LEU A 100 -2.47 1.49 -8.85
C LEU A 100 -2.73 2.60 -7.85
N GLN A 101 -2.59 3.84 -8.29
CA GLN A 101 -2.83 5.01 -7.46
C GLN A 101 -4.10 5.78 -7.86
N ASP A 102 -4.73 6.38 -6.85
CA ASP A 102 -5.82 7.34 -6.99
C ASP A 102 -5.28 8.70 -7.49
N PRO A 103 -6.15 9.69 -7.77
CA PRO A 103 -5.71 10.99 -8.27
C PRO A 103 -4.79 11.76 -7.32
N ARG A 104 -4.76 11.37 -6.04
CA ARG A 104 -3.98 11.96 -4.96
C ARG A 104 -2.67 11.20 -4.73
N ALA A 105 -2.27 10.33 -5.65
CA ALA A 105 -1.06 9.49 -5.57
C ALA A 105 -1.04 8.53 -4.37
N ARG A 106 -2.20 8.13 -3.87
CA ARG A 106 -2.35 7.10 -2.82
C ARG A 106 -2.77 5.79 -3.48
N ALA A 107 -2.61 4.64 -2.83
CA ALA A 107 -3.17 3.39 -3.34
C ALA A 107 -4.67 3.56 -3.66
N ALA A 108 -5.07 3.22 -4.89
CA ALA A 108 -6.44 3.39 -5.39
C ALA A 108 -7.48 2.70 -4.50
N CYS A 109 -7.12 1.52 -3.98
CA CYS A 109 -7.80 0.90 -2.86
C CYS A 109 -6.77 0.38 -1.86
N TRP A 110 -7.12 0.44 -0.57
CA TRP A 110 -6.39 -0.25 0.46
C TRP A 110 -7.31 -0.61 1.63
N SER A 111 -6.92 -1.62 2.40
CA SER A 111 -7.55 -2.03 3.65
C SER A 111 -6.49 -2.51 4.61
N ARG A 112 -6.59 -2.11 5.87
CA ARG A 112 -5.73 -2.60 6.95
C ARG A 112 -6.61 -3.17 8.04
N ARG A 113 -6.27 -4.35 8.52
CA ARG A 113 -7.00 -5.04 9.58
C ARG A 113 -6.05 -5.73 10.52
N GLU A 114 -6.14 -5.40 11.80
CA GLU A 114 -5.46 -6.18 12.84
C GLU A 114 -6.15 -7.54 12.98
N LEU A 115 -5.37 -8.62 12.97
CA LEU A 115 -5.89 -9.96 13.18
C LEU A 115 -6.08 -10.19 14.67
N SER A 116 -7.23 -10.74 15.04
CA SER A 116 -7.49 -11.15 16.41
C SER A 116 -6.48 -12.23 16.86
N THR A 117 -6.30 -12.38 18.17
CA THR A 117 -5.43 -13.42 18.73
C THR A 117 -5.81 -14.81 18.23
N ALA A 118 -7.10 -15.08 18.03
CA ALA A 118 -7.58 -16.36 17.51
C ALA A 118 -7.17 -16.57 16.04
N GLU A 119 -7.31 -15.56 15.19
CA GLU A 119 -6.91 -15.59 13.77
C GLU A 119 -5.39 -15.72 13.62
N ALA A 120 -4.61 -15.01 14.44
CA ALA A 120 -3.15 -15.02 14.40
C ALA A 120 -2.50 -16.27 15.04
N SER A 121 -3.28 -17.09 15.77
CA SER A 121 -2.76 -18.17 16.62
C SER A 121 -2.11 -19.34 15.86
N ARG A 122 -2.59 -19.65 14.66
CA ARG A 122 -2.14 -20.79 13.85
C ARG A 122 -2.09 -20.40 12.38
N PRO A 123 -1.14 -20.97 11.61
CA PRO A 123 -0.96 -20.60 10.20
C PRO A 123 -2.23 -20.84 9.38
N GLU A 124 -3.01 -21.88 9.65
CA GLU A 124 -4.26 -22.17 8.92
C GLU A 124 -5.34 -21.13 9.20
N ARG A 125 -5.42 -20.64 10.44
CA ARG A 125 -6.38 -19.59 10.82
C ARG A 125 -5.98 -18.24 10.27
N THR A 126 -4.68 -17.95 10.26
CA THR A 126 -4.16 -16.71 9.66
C THR A 126 -4.42 -16.73 8.16
N TRP A 127 -4.16 -17.86 7.49
CA TRP A 127 -4.48 -18.03 6.08
C TRP A 127 -5.96 -17.80 5.78
N ALA A 128 -6.87 -18.44 6.53
CA ALA A 128 -8.30 -18.23 6.37
C ALA A 128 -8.73 -16.76 6.59
N ALA A 129 -8.08 -16.07 7.53
CA ALA A 129 -8.32 -14.65 7.79
C ALA A 129 -7.84 -13.74 6.65
N ILE A 130 -6.76 -14.13 5.96
CA ILE A 130 -6.28 -13.43 4.76
C ILE A 130 -7.23 -13.69 3.58
N GLU A 131 -7.63 -14.94 3.35
CA GLU A 131 -8.61 -15.30 2.30
C GLU A 131 -9.92 -14.52 2.48
N ALA A 132 -10.48 -14.51 3.69
CA ALA A 132 -11.70 -13.76 3.97
C ALA A 132 -11.52 -12.23 3.81
N GLY A 133 -10.34 -11.71 4.18
CA GLY A 133 -10.01 -10.29 3.99
C GLY A 133 -9.92 -9.92 2.51
N LEU A 134 -9.30 -10.77 1.68
CA LEU A 134 -9.18 -10.56 0.25
C LEU A 134 -10.55 -10.63 -0.44
N ASP A 135 -11.39 -11.61 -0.09
CA ASP A 135 -12.76 -11.73 -0.60
C ASP A 135 -13.60 -10.49 -0.27
N ALA A 136 -13.57 -10.03 0.99
CA ALA A 136 -14.27 -8.80 1.39
C ALA A 136 -13.74 -7.57 0.64
N TRP A 137 -12.42 -7.36 0.62
CA TRP A 137 -11.80 -6.23 -0.06
C TRP A 137 -12.09 -6.22 -1.57
N SER A 138 -12.16 -7.40 -2.19
CA SER A 138 -12.51 -7.53 -3.61
C SER A 138 -13.93 -7.08 -3.92
N ARG A 139 -14.89 -7.21 -2.99
CA ARG A 139 -16.27 -6.74 -3.19
C ARG A 139 -16.39 -5.22 -3.05
N ASP A 140 -15.63 -4.64 -2.13
CA ASP A 140 -15.72 -3.23 -1.76
C ASP A 140 -14.90 -2.33 -2.71
N CYS A 141 -13.82 -2.85 -3.31
CA CYS A 141 -12.94 -2.09 -4.19
C CYS A 141 -13.30 -2.25 -5.67
N ALA A 142 -13.70 -1.16 -6.33
CA ALA A 142 -14.01 -1.16 -7.75
C ALA A 142 -12.84 -1.62 -8.64
N VAL A 143 -11.61 -1.18 -8.34
CA VAL A 143 -10.38 -1.54 -9.08
C VAL A 143 -10.09 -3.04 -9.00
N VAL A 144 -10.33 -3.68 -7.86
CA VAL A 144 -10.08 -5.13 -7.70
C VAL A 144 -11.17 -5.94 -8.38
N ARG A 145 -12.43 -5.48 -8.36
CA ARG A 145 -13.53 -6.14 -9.08
C ARG A 145 -13.28 -6.24 -10.58
N THR A 146 -12.59 -5.28 -11.19
CA THR A 146 -12.29 -5.32 -12.62
C THR A 146 -11.17 -6.28 -12.99
N LEU A 147 -10.40 -6.81 -12.03
CA LEU A 147 -9.26 -7.71 -12.27
C LEU A 147 -9.63 -9.18 -12.48
N ASP A 148 -10.93 -9.52 -12.51
CA ASP A 148 -11.47 -10.87 -12.42
C ASP A 148 -11.10 -11.58 -11.09
N ALA A 149 -12.10 -11.73 -10.22
CA ALA A 149 -11.92 -12.30 -8.88
C ALA A 149 -11.43 -13.76 -8.91
N GLU A 150 -11.73 -14.52 -9.96
CA GLU A 150 -11.27 -15.89 -10.10
C GLU A 150 -9.75 -15.94 -10.33
N THR A 151 -9.24 -15.09 -11.22
CA THR A 151 -7.81 -14.93 -11.51
C THR A 151 -7.04 -14.49 -10.26
N VAL A 152 -7.53 -13.47 -9.54
CA VAL A 152 -6.91 -13.00 -8.29
C VAL A 152 -6.91 -14.11 -7.23
N GLY A 153 -8.02 -14.82 -7.08
CA GLY A 153 -8.16 -15.92 -6.12
C GLY A 153 -7.26 -17.12 -6.43
N LEU A 154 -7.09 -17.48 -7.70
CA LEU A 154 -6.18 -18.56 -8.12
C LEU A 154 -4.73 -18.20 -7.78
N ALA A 155 -4.26 -17.03 -8.22
CA ALA A 155 -2.89 -16.58 -7.99
C ALA A 155 -2.58 -16.50 -6.48
N PHE A 156 -3.55 -16.05 -5.69
CA PHE A 156 -3.41 -15.97 -4.24
C PHE A 156 -3.30 -17.37 -3.59
N ARG A 157 -4.16 -18.33 -3.95
CA ARG A 157 -4.11 -19.69 -3.41
C ARG A 157 -2.78 -20.39 -3.64
N GLU A 158 -2.12 -20.13 -4.77
CA GLU A 158 -0.79 -20.69 -5.04
C GLU A 158 0.30 -20.17 -4.08
N ALA A 159 0.10 -19.02 -3.44
CA ALA A 159 1.02 -18.46 -2.44
C ALA A 159 0.82 -19.06 -1.02
N ARG A 160 -0.19 -19.92 -0.81
CA ARG A 160 -0.56 -20.45 0.51
C ARG A 160 0.61 -21.05 1.28
N ALA A 161 1.38 -21.94 0.64
CA ALA A 161 2.50 -22.61 1.30
C ALA A 161 3.56 -21.62 1.79
N ASP A 162 3.72 -20.50 1.08
CA ASP A 162 4.72 -19.48 1.38
C ASP A 162 4.23 -18.57 2.52
N PHE A 163 2.93 -18.22 2.55
CA PHE A 163 2.30 -17.54 3.69
C PHE A 163 2.33 -18.38 4.98
N VAL A 164 2.15 -19.70 4.88
CA VAL A 164 2.30 -20.61 6.03
C VAL A 164 3.72 -20.54 6.60
N ARG A 165 4.75 -20.50 5.74
CA ARG A 165 6.15 -20.32 6.19
C ARG A 165 6.37 -18.92 6.78
N ALA A 166 5.82 -17.89 6.15
CA ALA A 166 5.92 -16.51 6.63
C ALA A 166 5.30 -16.32 8.02
N HIS A 167 4.16 -16.96 8.31
CA HIS A 167 3.52 -16.93 9.63
C HIS A 167 4.50 -17.34 10.74
N ALA A 168 5.20 -18.46 10.56
CA ALA A 168 6.16 -18.95 11.55
C ALA A 168 7.33 -17.97 11.75
N VAL A 169 7.87 -17.41 10.66
CA VAL A 169 8.96 -16.42 10.71
C VAL A 169 8.50 -15.17 11.46
N LEU A 170 7.35 -14.61 11.09
CA LEU A 170 6.82 -13.39 11.69
C LEU A 170 6.47 -13.58 13.18
N ARG A 171 5.88 -14.72 13.58
CA ARG A 171 5.61 -15.03 14.99
C ARG A 171 6.87 -15.24 15.82
N GLY A 172 7.98 -15.62 15.19
CA GLY A 172 9.30 -15.68 15.83
C GLY A 172 9.88 -14.30 16.18
N VAL A 173 9.40 -13.23 15.54
CA VAL A 173 9.86 -11.85 15.79
C VAL A 173 9.29 -11.32 17.11
N ARG A 174 10.18 -10.86 17.99
CA ARG A 174 9.89 -10.35 19.33
C ARG A 174 10.51 -8.97 19.55
N GLY A 175 10.02 -8.24 20.55
CA GLY A 175 10.62 -6.98 21.00
C GLY A 175 10.43 -5.81 20.04
N LEU A 176 9.37 -5.86 19.22
CA LEU A 176 8.99 -4.72 18.39
C LEU A 176 8.37 -3.62 19.27
N PRO A 177 8.68 -2.34 19.01
CA PRO A 177 7.97 -1.24 19.64
C PRO A 177 6.50 -1.19 19.17
N ASP A 178 5.63 -0.63 20.01
CA ASP A 178 4.30 -0.22 19.58
C ASP A 178 4.46 0.95 18.61
N THR A 179 4.31 0.70 17.31
CA THR A 179 4.48 1.71 16.26
C THR A 179 3.12 2.14 15.70
N PRO A 180 2.90 3.44 15.45
CA PRO A 180 1.73 3.92 14.75
C PRO A 180 1.66 3.36 13.33
N ALA A 181 0.44 3.16 12.83
CA ALA A 181 0.14 2.48 11.58
C ALA A 181 0.55 3.32 10.35
N GLU A 182 1.83 3.30 10.00
CA GLU A 182 2.28 3.84 8.71
C GLU A 182 2.46 2.73 7.67
N MET A 183 2.10 3.08 6.44
CA MET A 183 2.02 2.22 5.26
C MET A 183 3.41 1.87 4.71
N SER A 184 3.64 0.60 4.43
CA SER A 184 4.63 0.16 3.45
C SER A 184 3.96 0.15 2.07
N VAL A 185 4.54 0.85 1.08
CA VAL A 185 4.10 0.82 -0.33
C VAL A 185 5.34 0.61 -1.19
N GLY A 186 5.59 -0.65 -1.56
CA GLY A 186 6.57 -1.02 -2.58
C GLY A 186 5.89 -1.23 -3.93
N SER A 187 6.12 -0.33 -4.89
CA SER A 187 5.63 -0.49 -6.27
C SER A 187 6.53 -1.45 -7.06
N PHE A 188 5.96 -2.48 -7.66
CA PHE A 188 6.59 -3.27 -8.72
C PHE A 188 5.63 -3.37 -9.91
N PHE A 189 6.18 -3.35 -11.12
CA PHE A 189 5.45 -3.31 -12.37
C PHE A 189 5.16 -4.74 -12.89
N PRO A 190 3.93 -5.05 -13.32
CA PRO A 190 3.62 -6.35 -13.88
C PRO A 190 4.41 -6.65 -15.17
N PRO A 191 4.93 -7.88 -15.35
CA PRO A 191 5.69 -8.25 -16.55
C PRO A 191 4.78 -8.54 -17.75
N LYS A 192 3.47 -8.66 -17.53
CA LYS A 192 2.46 -8.84 -18.58
C LYS A 192 1.31 -7.86 -18.41
N VAL A 193 0.82 -7.36 -19.53
CA VAL A 193 -0.38 -6.51 -19.60
C VAL A 193 -1.57 -7.39 -19.97
N SER A 194 -2.67 -7.22 -19.24
CA SER A 194 -3.97 -7.84 -19.54
C SER A 194 -5.03 -6.76 -19.72
N GLN A 195 -6.12 -7.08 -20.42
CA GLN A 195 -7.24 -6.15 -20.56
C GLN A 195 -7.81 -5.71 -19.20
N ALA A 196 -7.96 -6.66 -18.28
CA ALA A 196 -8.43 -6.41 -16.92
C ALA A 196 -7.54 -5.43 -16.14
N LEU A 197 -6.22 -5.48 -16.35
CA LEU A 197 -5.27 -4.53 -15.77
C LEU A 197 -5.44 -3.12 -16.35
N LEU A 198 -5.69 -3.01 -17.66
CA LEU A 198 -5.94 -1.71 -18.30
C LEU A 198 -7.26 -1.09 -17.84
N ASP A 199 -8.30 -1.89 -17.67
CA ASP A 199 -9.58 -1.46 -17.11
C ASP A 199 -9.42 -0.98 -15.66
N ALA A 200 -8.62 -1.69 -14.86
CA ALA A 200 -8.29 -1.30 -13.50
C ALA A 200 -7.56 0.07 -13.44
N VAL A 201 -6.67 0.35 -14.41
CA VAL A 201 -6.00 1.65 -14.53
C VAL A 201 -7.01 2.76 -14.85
N ALA A 202 -7.91 2.55 -15.81
CA ALA A 202 -8.95 3.52 -16.15
C ALA A 202 -9.84 3.83 -14.92
N VAL A 203 -10.26 2.80 -14.18
CA VAL A 203 -11.06 2.96 -12.95
C VAL A 203 -10.28 3.64 -11.83
N ALA A 204 -8.99 3.32 -11.64
CA ALA A 204 -8.14 4.03 -10.68
C ALA A 204 -8.00 5.52 -11.03
N CYS A 205 -7.96 5.82 -12.33
CA CYS A 205 -8.05 7.17 -12.90
C CYS A 205 -9.48 7.72 -13.00
N GLY A 206 -10.48 7.12 -12.34
CA GLY A 206 -11.85 7.65 -12.27
C GLY A 206 -12.66 7.59 -13.58
N GLY A 207 -12.15 6.91 -14.60
CA GLY A 207 -12.82 6.68 -15.89
C GLY A 207 -13.58 5.35 -15.91
N PRO A 208 -14.49 5.15 -16.89
CA PRO A 208 -15.15 3.88 -17.09
C PRO A 208 -14.19 2.78 -17.58
N PRO A 209 -14.44 1.49 -17.23
CA PRO A 209 -13.72 0.36 -17.83
C PRO A 209 -14.00 0.29 -19.34
N GLY A 210 -13.07 -0.29 -20.12
CA GLY A 210 -13.19 -0.41 -21.58
C GLY A 210 -12.63 0.77 -22.38
N GLN A 211 -12.10 1.81 -21.73
CA GLN A 211 -11.41 2.93 -22.39
C GLN A 211 -10.02 2.59 -22.91
N ALA A 212 -9.58 1.36 -22.73
CA ALA A 212 -8.33 0.83 -23.24
C ALA A 212 -8.62 -0.47 -24.00
N ARG A 213 -7.84 -0.75 -25.04
CA ARG A 213 -7.86 -2.03 -25.73
C ARG A 213 -6.45 -2.59 -25.81
N LEU A 214 -6.27 -3.80 -25.30
CA LEU A 214 -5.08 -4.60 -25.57
C LEU A 214 -5.26 -5.28 -26.93
N GLU A 215 -4.47 -4.87 -27.91
CA GLU A 215 -4.48 -5.45 -29.25
C GLU A 215 -3.81 -6.83 -29.26
N ALA A 216 -4.09 -7.62 -30.29
CA ALA A 216 -3.54 -8.98 -30.43
C ALA A 216 -2.00 -9.02 -30.56
N ASP A 217 -1.38 -7.91 -30.97
CA ASP A 217 0.08 -7.75 -31.05
C ASP A 217 0.71 -7.23 -29.73
N GLY A 218 -0.10 -7.07 -28.67
CA GLY A 218 0.32 -6.56 -27.37
C GLY A 218 0.42 -5.03 -27.30
N ALA A 219 0.02 -4.30 -28.35
CA ALA A 219 -0.08 -2.84 -28.29
C ALA A 219 -1.27 -2.41 -27.42
N ILE A 220 -1.09 -1.31 -26.69
CA ILE A 220 -2.16 -0.69 -25.90
C ILE A 220 -2.71 0.49 -26.69
N ALA A 221 -4.00 0.43 -27.03
CA ALA A 221 -4.75 1.54 -27.61
C ALA A 221 -5.66 2.16 -26.54
N TRP A 222 -5.73 3.49 -26.50
CA TRP A 222 -6.55 4.24 -25.55
C TRP A 222 -7.64 5.03 -26.27
N ASP A 223 -8.87 4.89 -25.80
CA ASP A 223 -10.07 5.58 -26.29
C ASP A 223 -10.64 6.47 -25.16
N PHE A 224 -9.95 7.59 -24.91
CA PHE A 224 -10.37 8.63 -23.98
C PHE A 224 -9.87 10.01 -24.42
N ASP A 225 -10.57 11.09 -24.04
CA ASP A 225 -10.06 12.45 -24.18
C ASP A 225 -8.94 12.69 -23.18
N ARG A 226 -7.69 12.79 -23.66
CA ARG A 226 -6.50 12.99 -22.81
C ARG A 226 -6.57 14.26 -21.95
N ASN A 227 -7.29 15.27 -22.43
CA ASN A 227 -7.45 16.57 -21.77
C ASN A 227 -8.66 16.62 -20.85
N ALA A 228 -9.46 15.55 -20.80
CA ALA A 228 -10.55 15.45 -19.85
C ALA A 228 -10.02 15.67 -18.44
N VAL A 229 -10.72 16.53 -17.73
CA VAL A 229 -10.40 16.92 -16.36
C VAL A 229 -10.58 15.71 -15.42
N TYR A 230 -9.57 15.46 -14.60
CA TYR A 230 -9.48 14.38 -13.63
C TYR A 230 -8.97 14.87 -12.26
N GLY A 231 -9.29 14.10 -11.20
CA GLY A 231 -8.94 14.39 -9.81
C GLY A 231 -10.09 14.94 -8.99
N ALA A 232 -9.99 14.86 -7.66
CA ALA A 232 -11.05 15.31 -6.74
C ALA A 232 -11.35 16.83 -6.86
N ASP A 233 -10.44 17.58 -7.46
CA ASP A 233 -10.51 19.01 -7.76
C ASP A 233 -10.55 19.31 -9.27
N GLY A 234 -10.48 18.29 -10.12
CA GLY A 234 -10.44 18.45 -11.57
C GLY A 234 -9.20 19.18 -12.11
N ALA A 235 -8.08 19.18 -11.38
CA ALA A 235 -6.92 19.99 -11.78
C ALA A 235 -5.96 19.27 -12.76
N ARG A 236 -6.13 17.97 -12.99
CA ARG A 236 -5.14 17.15 -13.73
C ARG A 236 -5.77 16.54 -14.99
N PRO A 237 -5.05 16.48 -16.13
CA PRO A 237 -5.54 15.75 -17.30
C PRO A 237 -5.59 14.25 -17.03
N PHE A 238 -6.66 13.59 -17.44
CA PHE A 238 -6.82 12.14 -17.33
C PHE A 238 -5.64 11.37 -17.96
N GLY A 239 -5.12 11.87 -19.09
CA GLY A 239 -3.95 11.30 -19.75
C GLY A 239 -2.67 11.32 -18.91
N VAL A 240 -2.50 12.26 -17.97
CA VAL A 240 -1.34 12.29 -17.07
C VAL A 240 -1.43 11.17 -16.03
N CYS A 241 -2.62 10.92 -15.48
CA CYS A 241 -2.84 9.80 -14.56
C CYS A 241 -2.50 8.47 -15.22
N VAL A 242 -3.05 8.23 -16.41
CA VAL A 242 -2.82 7.00 -17.17
C VAL A 242 -1.34 6.83 -17.51
N ASP A 243 -0.69 7.87 -18.05
CA ASP A 243 0.73 7.86 -18.37
C ASP A 243 1.57 7.45 -17.14
N ASP A 244 1.30 8.00 -15.95
CA ASP A 244 2.07 7.69 -14.75
C ASP A 244 1.88 6.24 -14.24
N GLN A 245 0.69 5.67 -14.38
CA GLN A 245 0.40 4.30 -13.94
C GLN A 245 1.06 3.24 -14.84
N ILE A 246 1.09 3.48 -16.16
CA ILE A 246 1.39 2.43 -17.15
C ILE A 246 2.61 2.72 -18.05
N ARG A 247 3.32 3.85 -17.86
CA ARG A 247 4.49 4.20 -18.69
C ARG A 247 5.59 3.15 -18.76
N TYR A 248 5.64 2.24 -17.80
CA TYR A 248 6.65 1.16 -17.74
C TYR A 248 6.10 -0.21 -18.14
N TYR A 249 4.83 -0.30 -18.55
CA TYR A 249 4.23 -1.55 -18.99
C TYR A 249 4.67 -1.89 -20.42
N PRO A 250 4.93 -3.18 -20.75
CA PRO A 250 5.18 -3.62 -22.11
C PRO A 250 4.04 -3.20 -23.05
N GLY A 251 4.38 -2.74 -24.27
CA GLY A 251 3.38 -2.34 -25.27
C GLY A 251 2.81 -0.94 -25.10
N TYR A 252 3.16 -0.21 -24.04
CA TYR A 252 2.80 1.20 -23.90
C TYR A 252 3.49 2.06 -24.97
N ARG A 253 2.69 2.89 -25.64
CA ARG A 253 3.17 4.00 -26.46
C ARG A 253 2.46 5.26 -25.97
N ARG A 254 3.23 6.31 -25.71
CA ARG A 254 2.66 7.61 -25.42
C ARG A 254 1.95 8.09 -26.69
N GLY A 255 0.62 8.09 -26.67
CA GLY A 255 -0.16 8.72 -27.73
C GLY A 255 0.16 10.23 -27.76
N ASN A 256 0.42 10.77 -28.94
CA ASN A 256 0.53 12.23 -29.14
C ASN A 256 -0.78 12.93 -28.81
#